data_AF-A0A2M9P2Z8-F1
#
_entry.id   AF-A0A2M9P2Z8-F1
#
_cell.length_a   1.000
_cell.length_b   1.000
_cell.length_c   1.000
_cell.angle_alpha   90.00
_cell.angle_beta   90.00
_cell.angle_gamma   90.00
#
_symmetry.space_group_name_H-M   'P 1'
#
loop_
_entity.id
_entity.type
_entity.pdbx_description
1 polymer ?
#
loop_
_entity_poly.entity_id
_entity_poly.type
_entity_poly.pdbx_seq_one_letter_code
_entity_poly.pdbx_strand_id
1 'polypeptide(L)'
;MAAAFKEISSHAAQVIEQDWTDESLEQMQTAFGRQESNAEILMGLIKHIIHHRGQMTVLMRQAGIKPPGVYGPPKEDWIHLGVENPPL
;
A
#
# COMPACT_ATOMS: atom_id res chain seq x y z
N MET A 1 -9.67 3.05 -13.82
CA MET A 1 -8.67 2.43 -12.91
C MET A 1 -8.59 3.16 -11.57
N ALA A 2 -8.27 4.46 -11.52
CA ALA A 2 -8.19 5.19 -10.23
C ALA A 2 -9.52 5.21 -9.42
N ALA A 3 -10.65 5.47 -10.09
CA ALA A 3 -11.97 5.45 -9.44
C ALA A 3 -12.30 4.05 -8.87
N ALA A 4 -12.10 3.00 -9.66
CA ALA A 4 -12.32 1.62 -9.23
C ALA A 4 -11.41 1.22 -8.05
N PHE A 5 -10.12 1.59 -8.08
CA PHE A 5 -9.21 1.34 -6.96
C PHE A 5 -9.70 2.02 -5.68
N LYS A 6 -10.09 3.30 -5.78
CA LYS A 6 -10.64 4.05 -4.65
C LYS A 6 -11.89 3.36 -4.09
N GLU A 7 -12.87 3.09 -4.94
CA GLU A 7 -14.12 2.45 -4.56
C GLU A 7 -13.90 1.11 -3.85
N ILE A 8 -13.14 0.20 -4.47
CA ILE A 8 -12.90 -1.14 -3.93
C ILE A 8 -12.11 -1.07 -2.62
N SER A 9 -11.07 -0.23 -2.55
CA SER A 9 -10.26 -0.10 -1.33
C SER A 9 -11.04 0.49 -0.16
N SER A 10 -11.89 1.50 -0.41
CA SER A 10 -12.75 2.09 0.61
C SER A 10 -13.82 1.12 1.07
N HIS A 11 -14.45 0.39 0.15
CA HIS A 11 -15.46 -0.60 0.50
C HIS A 11 -14.87 -1.76 1.32
N ALA A 12 -13.70 -2.28 0.93
CA ALA A 12 -13.01 -3.31 1.69
C ALA A 12 -12.66 -2.87 3.11
N ALA A 13 -12.12 -1.65 3.27
CA ALA A 13 -11.83 -1.09 4.59
C ALA A 13 -13.08 -0.95 5.45
N GLN A 14 -14.18 -0.46 4.85
CA GLN A 14 -15.45 -0.30 5.53
C GLN A 14 -16.04 -1.63 6.03
N VAL A 15 -16.04 -2.67 5.18
CA VAL A 15 -16.56 -4.00 5.56
C VAL A 15 -15.72 -4.62 6.67
N ILE A 16 -14.39 -4.51 6.59
CA ILE A 16 -13.50 -4.98 7.65
C ILE A 16 -13.80 -4.26 8.97
N GLU A 17 -13.94 -2.92 8.95
CA GLU A 17 -14.23 -2.14 10.16
C GLU A 17 -15.60 -2.45 10.76
N GLN A 18 -16.61 -2.71 9.93
CA GLN A 18 -17.99 -2.94 10.37
C GLN A 18 -18.24 -4.36 10.86
N ASP A 19 -17.66 -5.35 10.17
CA ASP A 19 -18.06 -6.75 10.31
C ASP A 19 -16.99 -7.62 10.99
N TRP A 20 -15.73 -7.19 11.06
CA TRP A 20 -14.66 -7.99 11.68
C TRP A 20 -14.41 -7.58 13.14
N THR A 21 -14.08 -8.59 13.94
CA THR A 21 -13.51 -8.46 15.28
C THR A 21 -12.06 -8.95 15.28
N ASP A 22 -11.36 -8.83 16.42
CA ASP A 22 -10.00 -9.38 16.56
C ASP A 22 -9.98 -10.90 16.31
N GLU A 23 -10.98 -11.64 16.76
CA GLU A 23 -11.11 -13.08 16.49
C GLU A 23 -11.32 -13.39 15.00
N SER A 24 -11.88 -12.45 14.24
CA SER A 24 -12.04 -12.60 12.80
C SER A 24 -10.68 -12.67 12.10
N LEU A 25 -9.63 -12.07 12.66
CA LEU A 25 -8.27 -12.12 12.10
C LEU A 25 -7.64 -13.52 12.16
N GLU A 26 -8.05 -14.33 13.13
CA GLU A 26 -7.54 -15.69 13.35
C GLU A 26 -8.23 -16.76 12.48
N GLN A 27 -9.36 -16.40 11.84
CA GLN A 27 -10.13 -17.34 11.02
C GLN A 27 -9.33 -17.81 9.81
N MET A 28 -9.29 -19.14 9.61
CA MET A 28 -8.59 -19.77 8.50
C MET A 28 -9.47 -19.82 7.24
N GLN A 29 -8.90 -19.40 6.12
CA GLN A 29 -9.49 -19.43 4.79
C GLN A 29 -8.64 -20.28 3.85
N THR A 30 -9.28 -20.94 2.89
CA THR A 30 -8.56 -21.50 1.74
C THR A 30 -8.31 -20.40 0.71
N ALA A 31 -7.08 -19.92 0.65
CA ALA A 31 -6.67 -18.85 -0.26
C ALA A 31 -5.36 -19.23 -0.96
N PHE A 32 -5.25 -18.91 -2.25
CA PHE A 32 -4.03 -19.18 -3.04
C PHE A 32 -3.55 -20.65 -2.99
N GLY A 33 -4.48 -21.60 -2.84
CA GLY A 33 -4.16 -23.03 -2.75
C GLY A 33 -3.60 -23.50 -1.40
N ARG A 34 -3.66 -22.65 -0.36
CA ARG A 34 -3.18 -22.94 1.00
C ARG A 34 -4.18 -22.43 2.05
N GLN A 35 -3.99 -22.88 3.30
CA GLN A 35 -4.75 -22.36 4.44
C GLN A 35 -4.03 -21.14 4.99
N GLU A 36 -4.70 -20.00 5.02
CA GLU A 36 -4.17 -18.74 5.56
C GLU A 36 -5.20 -18.14 6.51
N SER A 37 -4.73 -17.54 7.59
CA SER A 37 -5.58 -16.69 8.43
C SER A 37 -6.00 -15.43 7.66
N ASN A 38 -7.12 -14.84 8.06
CA ASN A 38 -7.56 -13.53 7.57
C ASN A 38 -6.47 -12.45 7.75
N ALA A 39 -5.72 -12.48 8.86
CA ALA A 39 -4.59 -11.59 9.09
C ALA A 39 -3.48 -11.74 8.04
N GLU A 40 -3.10 -12.98 7.71
CA GLU A 40 -2.08 -13.27 6.71
C GLU A 40 -2.50 -12.80 5.32
N ILE A 41 -3.77 -13.01 4.97
CA ILE A 41 -4.32 -12.55 3.69
C ILE A 41 -4.28 -11.01 3.61
N LEU A 42 -4.76 -10.32 4.65
CA LEU A 42 -4.78 -8.86 4.69
C LEU A 42 -3.36 -8.28 4.64
N MET A 43 -2.44 -8.83 5.42
CA MET A 43 -1.02 -8.44 5.38
C MET A 43 -0.38 -8.71 4.02
N GLY A 44 -0.72 -9.84 3.39
CA GLY A 44 -0.28 -10.17 2.03
C GLY A 44 -0.74 -9.13 1.01
N LEU A 45 -2.01 -8.73 1.07
CA LEU A 45 -2.57 -7.69 0.21
C LEU A 45 -1.88 -6.33 0.43
N ILE A 46 -1.68 -5.93 1.69
CA ILE A 46 -0.98 -4.68 2.04
C ILE A 46 0.44 -4.68 1.45
N LYS A 47 1.21 -5.76 1.66
CA LYS A 47 2.58 -5.89 1.10
C LYS A 47 2.58 -5.85 -0.42
N HIS A 48 1.60 -6.48 -1.07
CA HIS A 48 1.46 -6.49 -2.52
C HIS A 48 1.18 -5.08 -3.08
N ILE A 49 0.29 -4.31 -2.45
CA ILE A 49 0.01 -2.92 -2.82
C ILE A 49 1.26 -2.05 -2.62
N ILE A 50 1.98 -2.22 -1.51
CA ILE A 50 3.23 -1.49 -1.24
C ILE A 50 4.27 -1.79 -2.33
N HIS A 51 4.43 -3.06 -2.71
CA HIS A 51 5.36 -3.49 -3.76
C HIS A 51 5.05 -2.80 -5.09
N HIS A 52 3.82 -2.86 -5.57
CA HIS A 52 3.43 -2.23 -6.84
C HIS A 52 3.43 -0.70 -6.76
N ARG A 53 3.12 -0.10 -5.60
CA ARG A 53 3.31 1.34 -5.40
C ARG A 53 4.77 1.72 -5.57
N GLY A 54 5.71 0.92 -5.05
CA GLY A 54 7.14 1.09 -5.28
C GLY A 54 7.49 1.11 -6.78
N GLN A 55 7.00 0.14 -7.55
CA GLN A 55 7.16 0.10 -9.00
C GLN A 55 6.59 1.35 -9.69
N MET A 56 5.40 1.80 -9.27
CA MET A 56 4.79 3.03 -9.80
C MET A 56 5.67 4.26 -9.58
N THR A 57 6.37 4.37 -8.43
CA THR A 57 7.28 5.52 -8.21
C THR A 57 8.44 5.56 -9.20
N VAL A 58 8.92 4.41 -9.67
CA VAL A 58 9.96 4.33 -10.71
C VAL A 58 9.40 4.80 -12.05
N LEU A 59 8.21 4.32 -12.43
CA LEU A 59 7.55 4.72 -13.67
C LEU A 59 7.23 6.21 -13.71
N MET A 60 6.80 6.79 -12.57
CA MET A 60 6.57 8.23 -12.45
C MET A 60 7.86 9.00 -12.75
N ARG A 61 9.00 8.59 -12.17
CA ARG A 61 10.30 9.23 -12.43
C ARG A 61 10.74 9.10 -13.89
N GLN A 62 10.54 7.93 -14.51
CA GLN A 62 10.82 7.74 -15.93
C GLN A 62 9.97 8.65 -16.83
N ALA A 63 8.76 8.99 -16.40
CA ALA A 63 7.89 9.95 -17.06
C ALA A 63 8.16 11.42 -16.70
N GLY A 64 9.20 11.72 -15.89
CA GLY A 64 9.50 13.07 -15.43
C GLY A 64 8.54 13.61 -14.36
N ILE A 65 7.73 12.74 -13.75
CA ILE A 65 6.76 13.08 -12.70
C ILE A 65 7.39 12.81 -11.33
N LYS A 66 7.41 13.82 -10.46
CA LYS A 66 7.84 13.65 -9.06
C LYS A 66 6.82 12.75 -8.31
N PRO A 67 7.25 11.66 -7.66
CA PRO A 67 6.34 10.83 -6.85
C PRO A 67 5.96 11.53 -5.54
N PRO A 68 4.80 11.19 -4.94
CA PRO A 68 4.43 11.67 -3.62
C PRO A 68 5.29 11.03 -2.52
N GLY A 69 5.44 11.72 -1.39
CA GLY A 69 6.04 11.16 -0.18
C GLY A 69 5.10 10.15 0.49
N VAL A 70 5.64 9.02 0.94
CA VAL A 70 4.85 7.94 1.58
C VAL A 70 5.51 7.44 2.87
N TYR A 71 6.83 7.22 2.85
CA TYR A 71 7.62 6.79 4.02
C TYR A 71 8.65 7.85 4.41
N GLY A 72 8.34 9.12 4.12
CA GLY A 72 9.25 10.24 4.14
C GLY A 72 9.18 11.03 2.83
N PRO A 73 9.86 12.19 2.78
CA PRO A 73 9.90 13.00 1.57
C PRO A 73 10.67 12.27 0.45
N PRO A 74 10.23 12.41 -0.81
CA PRO A 74 11.02 11.96 -1.95
C PRO A 74 12.30 12.82 -2.05
N LYS A 75 13.36 12.30 -2.68
CA LYS A 75 14.68 12.97 -2.83
C LYS A 75 14.58 14.45 -3.22
N GLU A 76 13.65 14.73 -4.13
CA GLU A 76 13.37 16.04 -4.70
C GLU A 76 12.86 17.06 -3.66
N ASP A 77 12.23 16.60 -2.57
CA ASP A 77 11.65 17.47 -1.54
C ASP A 77 12.63 17.78 -0.39
N TRP A 78 13.65 16.95 -0.18
CA TRP A 78 14.66 17.18 0.86
C TRP A 78 15.46 18.48 0.67
N ILE A 79 15.69 18.89 -0.57
CA ILE A 79 16.38 20.15 -0.89
C ILE A 79 15.59 21.36 -0.35
N HIS A 80 14.26 21.30 -0.41
CA HIS A 80 13.38 22.34 0.13
C HIS A 80 13.35 22.35 1.68
N LEU A 81 13.85 21.29 2.31
CA LEU A 81 13.99 21.16 3.76
C LEU A 81 15.41 21.53 4.25
N GLY A 82 16.25 22.07 3.38
CA GLY A 82 17.62 22.50 3.72
C GLY A 82 18.66 21.37 3.76
N VAL A 83 18.34 20.19 3.21
CA VAL A 83 19.30 19.08 3.11
C VAL A 83 19.99 19.15 1.74
N GLU A 84 21.26 19.58 1.74
CA GLU A 84 22.06 19.74 0.51
C GLU A 84 22.37 18.39 -0.18
N ASN A 85 22.54 17.32 0.60
CA ASN A 85 22.82 15.97 0.10
C ASN A 85 21.79 14.98 0.63
N PRO A 86 20.61 14.87 -0.01
CA PRO A 86 19.60 13.90 0.41
C PRO A 86 20.11 12.46 0.27
N PRO A 87 19.70 11.56 1.19
CA PRO A 87 20.01 10.14 1.06
C PRO A 87 19.51 9.59 -0.28
N LEU A 88 20.25 8.62 -0.83
CA LEU A 88 19.88 7.89 -2.04
C LEU A 88 18.57 7.11 -1.87
#